data_AF-A0A4Q4ZJZ5-F1
#
_entry.id   AF-A0A4Q4ZJZ5-F1
#
_cell.length_a   1.000
_cell.length_b   1.000
_cell.length_c   1.000
_cell.angle_alpha   90.00
_cell.angle_beta   90.00
_cell.angle_gamma   90.00
#
_symmetry.space_group_name_H-M   'P 1'
#
loop_
_entity.id
_entity.type
_entity.pdbx_description
1 polymer ?
#
loop_
_entity_poly.entity_id
_entity_poly.type
_entity_poly.pdbx_seq_one_letter_code
_entity_poly.pdbx_strand_id
1 'polypeptide(L)'
;MSKPTFIAGLALVVGVVALVMPAVLMITSFTGGRSEVAGGCTETVEANAATRETFSTSQLANAQTVIAVGQGMNVPARGVLIALAAAHQESRFQNYANDGLGRDLEPEQAGVERSLSLPHDAVGSDHGSLGIFQQQWPWWGSIPDLMDPAASSRKFFMRLMSVRGWQEMSVTAAAQAVQRSAYPDAYADDEAIAASLMGRADLTSGSVEEASWTSGSEGGPCVEPATFSGRVVSPLPASARFTDQRNFGGSGQLWSRGHTGTDLSTACGTPVVAANDGVVSIETDQAWAGKWLVKVGVGEGRLHTWYAHMQSVSVVQGQRVRAGQKIGAVGSLGNSTGCHLHFEVHPQGGSIYEDDEDPSKWLEDHLSGDVAQVVNEAATGTEPLPDHLIASFNVLGHSHTKPGGNKPSWANSRQRMRWAVQLLDRYGVGVVGFQELEPPQRNAFLAFARDRYSVFSPHGETSNSIAWHRGRWAFVSGSSFTIPYFNGQKRHMPMVRLRDVLTGLDSIFLNVHNPADTKRFPAQARFRREAVRREVAIVRSLDARYSVLIFITGDFNERHDLYCAMTAGGRLSAAAGGSDSSTCRPPKYEGIDWIFGTNAAWRAHGVLKRGIAGKVTDHPLVLAQVATPMATGGDR
;
A
#
# COMPACT_ATOMS: atom_id res chain seq x y z
N MET A 1 -21.90 52.53 -47.08
CA MET A 1 -23.35 52.26 -47.09
C MET A 1 -23.74 51.86 -45.69
N SER A 2 -24.44 52.75 -44.98
CA SER A 2 -24.96 52.55 -43.64
C SER A 2 -26.45 52.83 -43.66
N LYS A 3 -27.27 51.92 -43.13
CA LYS A 3 -28.23 52.23 -42.06
C LYS A 3 -29.01 50.98 -41.56
N PRO A 4 -29.42 50.99 -40.28
CA PRO A 4 -29.99 49.86 -39.52
C PRO A 4 -31.49 50.05 -39.20
N THR A 5 -32.12 49.04 -38.55
CA THR A 5 -33.14 49.09 -37.46
C THR A 5 -33.82 47.70 -37.36
N PHE A 6 -34.07 47.10 -36.18
CA PHE A 6 -35.21 47.41 -35.29
C PHE A 6 -35.05 46.79 -33.88
N ILE A 7 -35.97 47.21 -33.00
CA ILE A 7 -35.91 47.34 -31.54
C ILE A 7 -36.58 46.17 -30.78
N ALA A 8 -36.19 46.05 -29.51
CA ALA A 8 -36.62 45.22 -28.37
C ALA A 8 -38.12 44.90 -28.15
N GLY A 9 -38.40 43.85 -27.35
CA GLY A 9 -39.52 43.83 -26.38
C GLY A 9 -40.19 42.49 -26.03
N LEU A 10 -39.70 41.81 -24.98
CA LEU A 10 -40.37 41.13 -23.84
C LEU A 10 -41.63 40.20 -23.95
N ALA A 11 -41.56 39.10 -23.16
CA ALA A 11 -42.60 38.37 -22.38
C ALA A 11 -43.54 37.36 -23.11
N LEU A 12 -44.04 36.22 -22.56
CA LEU A 12 -43.84 35.38 -21.35
C LEU A 12 -44.83 34.17 -21.48
N VAL A 13 -44.54 33.02 -20.83
CA VAL A 13 -45.47 31.98 -20.26
C VAL A 13 -45.78 30.64 -21.01
N VAL A 14 -45.10 29.58 -20.53
CA VAL A 14 -45.54 28.26 -19.93
C VAL A 14 -46.40 27.22 -20.69
N GLY A 15 -45.87 25.97 -20.69
CA GLY A 15 -46.56 24.73 -20.21
C GLY A 15 -46.79 23.60 -21.25
N VAL A 16 -46.65 22.28 -21.03
CA VAL A 16 -45.88 21.30 -20.20
C VAL A 16 -46.52 19.89 -20.46
N VAL A 17 -45.69 18.81 -20.60
CA VAL A 17 -45.98 17.34 -20.33
C VAL A 17 -46.87 16.54 -21.35
N ALA A 18 -46.69 15.24 -21.69
CA ALA A 18 -45.72 14.15 -21.42
C ALA A 18 -46.01 12.84 -22.26
N LEU A 19 -44.98 11.98 -22.36
CA LEU A 19 -44.90 10.49 -22.29
C LEU A 19 -45.50 9.52 -23.35
N VAL A 20 -44.69 8.47 -23.63
CA VAL A 20 -44.96 6.99 -23.76
C VAL A 20 -44.43 6.32 -25.07
N MET A 21 -43.41 5.45 -24.94
CA MET A 21 -43.02 4.29 -25.81
C MET A 21 -43.68 2.99 -25.25
N PRO A 22 -43.68 1.76 -25.85
CA PRO A 22 -42.75 1.15 -26.84
C PRO A 22 -43.36 0.11 -27.84
N ALA A 23 -42.55 -0.51 -28.73
CA ALA A 23 -42.76 -1.89 -29.21
C ALA A 23 -41.52 -2.55 -29.88
N VAL A 24 -41.37 -3.83 -29.59
CA VAL A 24 -40.29 -4.81 -29.85
C VAL A 24 -40.42 -5.49 -31.23
N LEU A 25 -39.30 -5.90 -31.85
CA LEU A 25 -39.32 -7.02 -32.82
C LEU A 25 -38.04 -7.87 -32.77
N MET A 26 -38.24 -9.15 -32.42
CA MET A 26 -37.31 -10.28 -32.54
C MET A 26 -37.54 -11.02 -33.86
N ILE A 27 -36.48 -11.50 -34.51
CA ILE A 27 -36.54 -12.62 -35.49
C ILE A 27 -35.40 -13.59 -35.20
N THR A 28 -35.77 -14.85 -34.95
CA THR A 28 -34.93 -16.05 -34.91
C THR A 28 -34.98 -16.76 -36.26
N SER A 29 -33.87 -17.41 -36.66
CA SER A 29 -33.80 -18.79 -37.24
C SER A 29 -32.49 -18.99 -38.01
N PHE A 30 -31.65 -19.94 -37.58
CA PHE A 30 -31.15 -21.07 -38.38
C PHE A 30 -30.42 -22.07 -37.45
N THR A 31 -30.91 -23.32 -37.46
CA THR A 31 -30.32 -24.48 -36.80
C THR A 31 -29.64 -25.37 -37.85
N GLY A 32 -28.47 -25.93 -37.51
CA GLY A 32 -27.94 -27.12 -38.17
C GLY A 32 -26.41 -27.22 -38.26
N GLY A 33 -25.80 -28.08 -37.44
CA GLY A 33 -24.51 -28.73 -37.75
C GLY A 33 -23.42 -28.69 -36.66
N ARG A 34 -23.42 -29.71 -35.78
CA ARG A 34 -22.30 -30.18 -34.92
C ARG A 34 -21.04 -30.49 -35.77
N SER A 35 -19.78 -30.54 -35.33
CA SER A 35 -19.00 -30.29 -34.10
C SER A 35 -17.53 -30.48 -34.50
N GLU A 36 -16.60 -29.62 -34.08
CA GLU A 36 -15.29 -30.02 -33.51
C GLU A 36 -14.48 -28.80 -33.00
N VAL A 37 -14.42 -28.72 -31.66
CA VAL A 37 -13.40 -28.20 -30.73
C VAL A 37 -12.39 -27.11 -31.15
N ALA A 38 -12.56 -25.91 -30.59
CA ALA A 38 -11.51 -25.11 -29.96
C ALA A 38 -12.17 -24.15 -28.92
N GLY A 39 -12.07 -24.47 -27.63
CA GLY A 39 -12.76 -23.78 -26.54
C GLY A 39 -12.10 -22.47 -26.13
N GLY A 40 -12.87 -21.39 -26.12
CA GLY A 40 -12.64 -20.19 -25.33
C GLY A 40 -13.74 -20.09 -24.26
N CYS A 41 -13.39 -19.78 -23.02
CA CYS A 41 -14.35 -19.63 -21.93
C CYS A 41 -14.64 -18.14 -21.66
N THR A 42 -15.86 -17.71 -21.95
CA THR A 42 -16.50 -16.54 -21.35
C THR A 42 -17.71 -17.05 -20.56
N GLU A 43 -17.64 -17.04 -19.22
CA GLU A 43 -18.79 -17.34 -18.37
C GLU A 43 -19.42 -16.04 -17.86
N THR A 44 -20.69 -15.80 -18.23
CA THR A 44 -21.55 -14.76 -17.65
C THR A 44 -22.45 -15.40 -16.60
N VAL A 45 -22.57 -14.80 -15.41
CA VAL A 45 -23.44 -15.30 -14.34
C VAL A 45 -24.69 -14.43 -14.24
N GLU A 46 -25.87 -15.04 -14.15
CA GLU A 46 -27.12 -14.32 -13.84
C GLU A 46 -27.07 -13.79 -12.40
N ALA A 47 -27.21 -12.48 -12.25
CA ALA A 47 -27.09 -11.81 -10.96
C ALA A 47 -28.45 -11.54 -10.31
N ASN A 48 -29.51 -11.38 -11.10
CA ASN A 48 -30.86 -11.15 -10.60
C ASN A 48 -31.91 -11.84 -11.49
N ALA A 49 -32.65 -12.79 -10.91
CA ALA A 49 -33.68 -13.57 -11.62
C ALA A 49 -34.92 -12.73 -12.02
N ALA A 50 -35.17 -11.60 -11.37
CA ALA A 50 -36.27 -10.69 -11.68
C ALA A 50 -35.96 -9.76 -12.85
N THR A 51 -34.72 -9.26 -12.96
CA THR A 51 -34.29 -8.38 -14.06
C THR A 51 -33.64 -9.14 -15.22
N ARG A 52 -33.31 -10.43 -15.04
CA ARG A 52 -32.54 -11.28 -15.97
C ARG A 52 -31.19 -10.68 -16.39
N GLU A 53 -30.66 -9.80 -15.56
CA GLU A 53 -29.40 -9.14 -15.85
C GLU A 53 -28.22 -10.06 -15.53
N THR A 54 -27.27 -10.12 -16.45
CA THR A 54 -26.05 -10.92 -16.35
C THR A 54 -24.84 -10.01 -16.22
N PHE A 55 -23.90 -10.41 -15.36
CA PHE A 55 -22.64 -9.72 -15.16
C PHE A 55 -21.49 -10.65 -15.53
N SER A 56 -20.41 -10.05 -16.04
CA SER A 56 -19.13 -10.73 -16.19
C SER A 56 -18.48 -10.98 -14.82
N THR A 57 -17.48 -11.86 -14.79
CA THR A 57 -16.69 -12.12 -13.58
C THR A 57 -16.02 -10.85 -13.05
N SER A 58 -15.54 -9.95 -13.93
CA SER A 58 -14.92 -8.67 -13.53
C SER A 58 -15.93 -7.73 -12.86
N GLN A 59 -17.13 -7.60 -13.44
CA GLN A 59 -18.20 -6.77 -12.86
C GLN A 59 -18.65 -7.29 -11.48
N LEU A 60 -18.77 -8.62 -11.31
CA LEU A 60 -19.10 -9.22 -10.01
C LEU A 60 -17.96 -9.03 -8.99
N ALA A 61 -16.71 -9.12 -9.41
CA ALA A 61 -15.55 -8.85 -8.54
C ALA A 61 -15.51 -7.38 -8.09
N ASN A 62 -15.82 -6.45 -8.98
CA ASN A 62 -15.94 -5.03 -8.66
C ASN A 62 -17.10 -4.77 -7.69
N ALA A 63 -18.27 -5.40 -7.90
CA ALA A 63 -19.40 -5.32 -6.97
C ALA A 63 -19.06 -5.90 -5.57
N GLN A 64 -18.38 -7.05 -5.52
CA GLN A 64 -17.90 -7.64 -4.26
C GLN A 64 -16.88 -6.73 -3.55
N THR A 65 -16.03 -6.04 -4.31
CA THR A 65 -15.09 -5.06 -3.76
C THR A 65 -15.83 -3.91 -3.06
N VAL A 66 -16.94 -3.41 -3.63
CA VAL A 66 -17.78 -2.39 -2.99
C VAL A 66 -18.34 -2.90 -1.65
N ILE A 67 -18.83 -4.15 -1.61
CA ILE A 67 -19.35 -4.78 -0.39
C ILE A 67 -18.26 -4.90 0.67
N ALA A 68 -17.11 -5.48 0.30
CA ALA A 68 -15.99 -5.73 1.20
C ALA A 68 -15.43 -4.42 1.78
N VAL A 69 -15.28 -3.37 0.97
CA VAL A 69 -14.85 -2.05 1.44
C VAL A 69 -15.86 -1.45 2.42
N GLY A 70 -17.16 -1.53 2.12
CA GLY A 70 -18.21 -1.05 3.01
C GLY A 70 -18.21 -1.76 4.36
N GLN A 71 -18.10 -3.09 4.34
CA GLN A 71 -17.96 -3.91 5.55
C GLN A 71 -16.70 -3.56 6.35
N GLY A 72 -15.54 -3.46 5.69
CA GLY A 72 -14.27 -3.08 6.33
C GLY A 72 -14.28 -1.68 6.94
N MET A 73 -15.10 -0.77 6.39
CA MET A 73 -15.31 0.57 6.92
C MET A 73 -16.42 0.65 7.99
N ASN A 74 -17.05 -0.48 8.35
CA ASN A 74 -18.23 -0.55 9.21
C ASN A 74 -19.39 0.34 8.74
N VAL A 75 -19.56 0.46 7.42
CA VAL A 75 -20.70 1.17 6.84
C VAL A 75 -21.95 0.30 7.05
N PRO A 76 -23.07 0.86 7.55
CA PRO A 76 -24.32 0.11 7.68
C PRO A 76 -24.72 -0.55 6.36
N ALA A 77 -25.38 -1.72 6.40
CA ALA A 77 -25.81 -2.45 5.20
C ALA A 77 -26.54 -1.55 4.17
N ARG A 78 -27.37 -0.61 4.64
CA ARG A 78 -28.02 0.41 3.80
C ARG A 78 -27.03 1.25 2.99
N GLY A 79 -25.90 1.64 3.57
CA GLY A 79 -24.87 2.41 2.87
C GLY A 79 -24.16 1.59 1.80
N VAL A 80 -23.92 0.30 2.06
CA VAL A 80 -23.38 -0.64 1.06
C VAL A 80 -24.35 -0.80 -0.11
N LEU A 81 -25.64 -0.95 0.18
CA LEU A 81 -26.70 -1.00 -0.81
C LEU A 81 -26.72 0.27 -1.68
N ILE A 82 -26.59 1.45 -1.08
CA ILE A 82 -26.50 2.74 -1.80
C ILE A 82 -25.28 2.78 -2.73
N ALA A 83 -24.12 2.30 -2.29
CA ALA A 83 -22.92 2.28 -3.11
C ALA A 83 -23.00 1.28 -4.27
N LEU A 84 -23.59 0.10 -4.05
CA LEU A 84 -23.82 -0.88 -5.11
C LEU A 84 -24.79 -0.35 -6.16
N ALA A 85 -25.88 0.27 -5.73
CA ALA A 85 -26.83 0.90 -6.64
C ALA A 85 -26.15 2.01 -7.45
N ALA A 86 -25.31 2.83 -6.81
CA ALA A 86 -24.54 3.84 -7.51
C ALA A 86 -23.57 3.25 -8.54
N ALA A 87 -22.71 2.30 -8.17
CA ALA A 87 -21.75 1.70 -9.10
C ALA A 87 -22.43 0.95 -10.26
N HIS A 88 -23.60 0.37 -10.01
CA HIS A 88 -24.41 -0.24 -11.07
C HIS A 88 -24.93 0.80 -12.06
N GLN A 89 -25.51 1.89 -11.56
CA GLN A 89 -26.02 2.96 -12.41
C GLN A 89 -24.93 3.66 -13.22
N GLU A 90 -23.78 3.93 -12.58
CA GLU A 90 -22.71 4.72 -13.20
C GLU A 90 -21.94 3.91 -14.25
N SER A 91 -21.74 2.60 -14.04
CA SER A 91 -20.86 1.81 -14.91
C SER A 91 -21.27 0.36 -15.13
N ARG A 92 -22.39 -0.08 -14.55
CA ARG A 92 -22.73 -1.50 -14.41
C ARG A 92 -21.56 -2.30 -13.80
N PHE A 93 -20.86 -1.69 -12.84
CA PHE A 93 -19.65 -2.20 -12.19
C PHE A 93 -18.43 -2.39 -13.11
N GLN A 94 -18.40 -1.81 -14.32
CA GLN A 94 -17.21 -1.85 -15.17
C GLN A 94 -16.23 -0.74 -14.77
N ASN A 95 -14.94 -1.07 -14.68
CA ASN A 95 -13.91 -0.09 -14.39
C ASN A 95 -13.53 0.67 -15.68
N TYR A 96 -14.05 1.88 -15.87
CA TYR A 96 -13.83 2.67 -17.10
C TYR A 96 -12.54 3.51 -17.02
N ALA A 97 -11.68 3.38 -18.03
CA ALA A 97 -10.68 4.39 -18.36
C ALA A 97 -11.33 5.48 -19.24
N ASN A 98 -10.65 6.63 -19.35
CA ASN A 98 -11.08 7.75 -20.18
C ASN A 98 -10.07 8.00 -21.29
N ASP A 99 -10.51 8.17 -22.53
CA ASP A 99 -9.63 8.37 -23.69
C ASP A 99 -9.20 9.82 -23.93
N GLY A 100 -9.72 10.76 -23.16
CA GLY A 100 -9.40 12.19 -23.31
C GLY A 100 -10.00 12.84 -24.56
N LEU A 101 -10.95 12.18 -25.24
CA LEU A 101 -11.57 12.68 -26.47
C LEU A 101 -12.91 13.39 -26.26
N GLY A 102 -13.35 13.50 -25.00
CA GLY A 102 -14.57 14.20 -24.60
C GLY A 102 -14.59 15.66 -25.04
N ARG A 103 -15.70 16.11 -25.63
CA ARG A 103 -15.88 17.53 -26.03
C ARG A 103 -16.25 18.44 -24.86
N ASP A 104 -16.49 17.84 -23.70
CA ASP A 104 -16.92 18.38 -22.42
C ASP A 104 -15.80 18.33 -21.36
N LEU A 105 -14.57 18.01 -21.78
CA LEU A 105 -13.40 18.05 -20.91
C LEU A 105 -13.06 19.49 -20.49
N GLU A 106 -13.05 19.73 -19.19
CA GLU A 106 -12.56 21.00 -18.63
C GLU A 106 -11.02 21.08 -18.74
N PRO A 107 -10.42 22.29 -18.80
CA PRO A 107 -8.96 22.44 -18.92
C PRO A 107 -8.16 21.72 -17.81
N GLU A 108 -8.70 21.66 -16.60
CA GLU A 108 -8.11 20.95 -15.46
C GLU A 108 -8.12 19.43 -15.62
N GLN A 109 -8.90 18.92 -16.58
CA GLN A 109 -9.05 17.50 -16.93
C GLN A 109 -8.17 17.09 -18.12
N ALA A 110 -7.30 17.97 -18.61
CA ALA A 110 -6.28 17.62 -19.58
C ALA A 110 -5.30 16.57 -19.03
N GLY A 111 -5.13 15.44 -19.74
CA GLY A 111 -4.27 14.33 -19.31
C GLY A 111 -5.01 13.18 -18.65
N VAL A 112 -6.35 13.14 -18.72
CA VAL A 112 -7.15 12.02 -18.21
C VAL A 112 -6.91 10.72 -19.00
N GLU A 113 -6.45 10.82 -20.25
CA GLU A 113 -6.07 9.70 -21.14
C GLU A 113 -4.94 8.82 -20.58
N ARG A 114 -4.20 9.33 -19.58
CA ARG A 114 -3.25 8.51 -18.80
C ARG A 114 -3.92 7.36 -18.04
N SER A 115 -5.24 7.38 -17.88
CA SER A 115 -5.99 6.25 -17.32
C SER A 115 -5.98 5.01 -18.22
N LEU A 116 -5.80 5.16 -19.54
CA LEU A 116 -5.72 4.04 -20.49
C LEU A 116 -4.55 3.09 -20.22
N SER A 117 -3.51 3.55 -19.53
CA SER A 117 -2.37 2.70 -19.14
C SER A 117 -2.59 1.91 -17.86
N LEU A 118 -3.76 2.05 -17.21
CA LEU A 118 -4.14 1.33 -15.99
C LEU A 118 -5.17 0.24 -16.31
N PRO A 119 -5.28 -0.83 -15.50
CA PRO A 119 -6.28 -1.89 -15.73
C PRO A 119 -7.71 -1.33 -15.80
N HIS A 120 -8.44 -1.68 -16.86
CA HIS A 120 -9.79 -1.21 -17.11
C HIS A 120 -10.60 -2.26 -17.87
N ASP A 121 -11.91 -2.26 -17.64
CA ASP A 121 -12.88 -3.13 -18.31
C ASP A 121 -13.47 -2.48 -19.57
N ALA A 122 -13.45 -1.14 -19.62
CA ALA A 122 -14.05 -0.35 -20.68
C ALA A 122 -13.34 1.01 -20.81
N VAL A 123 -13.60 1.69 -21.93
CA VAL A 123 -13.09 3.04 -22.22
C VAL A 123 -14.27 3.96 -22.52
N GLY A 124 -14.28 5.13 -21.91
CA GLY A 124 -15.27 6.19 -22.12
C GLY A 124 -14.61 7.53 -22.41
N SER A 125 -15.44 8.56 -22.61
CA SER A 125 -14.98 9.92 -22.94
C SER A 125 -15.78 11.02 -22.23
N ASP A 126 -16.68 10.67 -21.30
CA ASP A 126 -17.53 11.64 -20.60
C ASP A 126 -16.71 12.45 -19.58
N HIS A 127 -16.57 13.76 -19.82
CA HIS A 127 -15.74 14.66 -18.99
C HIS A 127 -14.41 13.98 -18.60
N GLY A 128 -13.94 14.18 -17.35
CA GLY A 128 -12.85 13.42 -16.74
C GLY A 128 -13.31 12.23 -15.88
N SER A 129 -14.44 11.60 -16.20
CA SER A 129 -15.03 10.49 -15.44
C SER A 129 -14.17 9.22 -15.52
N LEU A 130 -13.95 8.57 -14.37
CA LEU A 130 -13.12 7.36 -14.25
C LEU A 130 -13.72 6.33 -13.29
N GLY A 131 -13.42 5.06 -13.56
CA GLY A 131 -13.66 3.92 -12.70
C GLY A 131 -15.12 3.50 -12.51
N ILE A 132 -15.35 2.57 -11.58
CA ILE A 132 -16.66 1.93 -11.36
C ILE A 132 -17.76 2.90 -10.88
N PHE A 133 -17.39 4.09 -10.42
CA PHE A 133 -18.28 5.13 -9.92
C PHE A 133 -18.35 6.37 -10.82
N GLN A 134 -17.69 6.35 -11.99
CA GLN A 134 -17.58 7.49 -12.91
C GLN A 134 -17.21 8.81 -12.20
N GLN A 135 -16.29 8.72 -11.23
CA GLN A 135 -15.88 9.86 -10.41
C GLN A 135 -14.98 10.77 -11.24
N GLN A 136 -15.31 12.06 -11.31
CA GLN A 136 -14.55 12.99 -12.14
C GLN A 136 -13.19 13.37 -11.52
N TRP A 137 -12.13 13.08 -12.27
CA TRP A 137 -10.80 13.64 -12.06
C TRP A 137 -10.79 15.15 -12.38
N PRO A 138 -10.01 15.99 -11.68
CA PRO A 138 -9.18 15.71 -10.51
C PRO A 138 -9.90 15.83 -9.16
N TRP A 139 -11.17 16.20 -9.14
CA TRP A 139 -11.85 16.64 -7.91
C TRP A 139 -12.15 15.49 -6.93
N TRP A 140 -12.31 14.27 -7.42
CA TRP A 140 -12.49 13.08 -6.57
C TRP A 140 -11.16 12.44 -6.11
N GLY A 141 -10.05 12.67 -6.81
CA GLY A 141 -8.77 12.03 -6.48
C GLY A 141 -7.81 11.95 -7.64
N SER A 142 -6.76 11.13 -7.47
CA SER A 142 -5.78 10.85 -8.52
C SER A 142 -6.34 9.87 -9.55
N ILE A 143 -5.83 9.88 -10.79
CA ILE A 143 -6.22 8.89 -11.82
C ILE A 143 -6.05 7.43 -11.30
N PRO A 144 -4.91 7.04 -10.68
CA PRO A 144 -4.79 5.71 -10.07
C PRO A 144 -5.82 5.41 -8.99
N ASP A 145 -6.16 6.36 -8.12
CA ASP A 145 -7.17 6.13 -7.07
C ASP A 145 -8.56 5.90 -7.66
N LEU A 146 -8.89 6.60 -8.75
CA LEU A 146 -10.21 6.51 -9.37
C LEU A 146 -10.32 5.24 -10.23
N MET A 147 -9.20 4.77 -10.80
CA MET A 147 -9.11 3.50 -11.53
C MET A 147 -8.98 2.26 -10.63
N ASP A 148 -8.85 2.41 -9.31
CA ASP A 148 -8.91 1.29 -8.35
C ASP A 148 -10.34 1.19 -7.77
N PRO A 149 -11.10 0.11 -8.05
CA PRO A 149 -12.44 -0.13 -7.49
C PRO A 149 -12.51 -0.01 -5.97
N ALA A 150 -11.45 -0.41 -5.24
CA ALA A 150 -11.45 -0.33 -3.78
C ALA A 150 -11.23 1.11 -3.29
N ALA A 151 -10.31 1.85 -3.89
CA ALA A 151 -10.05 3.25 -3.53
C ALA A 151 -11.21 4.18 -3.91
N SER A 152 -11.80 4.01 -5.09
CA SER A 152 -12.99 4.75 -5.52
C SER A 152 -14.21 4.45 -4.63
N SER A 153 -14.40 3.19 -4.19
CA SER A 153 -15.40 2.79 -3.18
C SER A 153 -15.20 3.50 -1.84
N ARG A 154 -13.96 3.53 -1.31
CA ARG A 154 -13.65 4.23 -0.05
C ARG A 154 -14.02 5.70 -0.13
N LYS A 155 -13.73 6.37 -1.25
CA LYS A 155 -14.09 7.77 -1.48
C LYS A 155 -15.60 7.97 -1.50
N PHE A 156 -16.34 7.09 -2.17
CA PHE A 156 -17.80 7.11 -2.18
C PHE A 156 -18.37 7.02 -0.76
N PHE A 157 -17.94 6.02 0.04
CA PHE A 157 -18.44 5.85 1.41
C PHE A 157 -18.08 7.01 2.34
N MET A 158 -16.86 7.54 2.25
CA MET A 158 -16.46 8.74 3.01
C MET A 158 -17.37 9.93 2.70
N ARG A 159 -17.76 10.09 1.44
CA ARG A 159 -18.66 11.16 1.02
C ARG A 159 -20.11 10.90 1.46
N LEU A 160 -20.60 9.67 1.31
CA LEU A 160 -21.93 9.25 1.78
C LEU A 160 -22.11 9.52 3.28
N MET A 161 -21.16 9.10 4.10
CA MET A 161 -21.21 9.30 5.55
C MET A 161 -21.15 10.78 5.96
N SER A 162 -20.72 11.67 5.07
CA SER A 162 -20.74 13.13 5.29
C SER A 162 -22.08 13.80 4.93
N VAL A 163 -22.98 13.10 4.23
CA VAL A 163 -24.31 13.62 3.87
C VAL A 163 -25.25 13.49 5.07
N ARG A 164 -25.71 14.61 5.61
CA ARG A 164 -26.61 14.59 6.78
C ARG A 164 -27.93 13.89 6.44
N GLY A 165 -28.32 12.88 7.23
CA GLY A 165 -29.58 12.16 7.08
C GLY A 165 -29.62 11.15 5.94
N TRP A 166 -28.46 10.78 5.36
CA TRP A 166 -28.39 9.81 4.26
C TRP A 166 -29.06 8.47 4.59
N GLN A 167 -29.09 8.09 5.88
CA GLN A 167 -29.72 6.86 6.35
C GLN A 167 -31.24 6.86 6.13
N GLU A 168 -31.87 8.02 6.08
CA GLU A 168 -33.31 8.19 5.93
C GLU A 168 -33.71 8.55 4.50
N MET A 169 -32.73 8.92 3.66
CA MET A 169 -32.94 9.20 2.24
C MET A 169 -33.30 7.93 1.48
N SER A 170 -34.03 8.08 0.37
CA SER A 170 -34.10 7.01 -0.64
C SER A 170 -32.69 6.71 -1.17
N VAL A 171 -32.50 5.49 -1.67
CA VAL A 171 -31.21 5.06 -2.22
C VAL A 171 -30.72 6.03 -3.28
N THR A 172 -31.61 6.37 -4.19
CA THR A 172 -31.47 7.37 -5.24
C THR A 172 -31.03 8.73 -4.68
N ALA A 173 -31.73 9.27 -3.69
CA ALA A 173 -31.41 10.59 -3.14
C ALA A 173 -30.06 10.60 -2.41
N ALA A 174 -29.72 9.51 -1.72
CA ALA A 174 -28.43 9.37 -1.05
C ALA A 174 -27.27 9.24 -2.05
N ALA A 175 -27.40 8.40 -3.07
CA ALA A 175 -26.42 8.25 -4.14
C ALA A 175 -26.22 9.57 -4.91
N GLN A 176 -27.32 10.25 -5.24
CA GLN A 176 -27.31 11.53 -5.93
C GLN A 176 -26.67 12.64 -5.08
N ALA A 177 -26.88 12.65 -3.76
CA ALA A 177 -26.23 13.61 -2.85
C ALA A 177 -24.70 13.43 -2.81
N VAL A 178 -24.23 12.21 -3.09
CA VAL A 178 -22.81 11.86 -3.15
C VAL A 178 -22.20 12.19 -4.50
N GLN A 179 -22.78 11.69 -5.59
CA GLN A 179 -22.22 11.77 -6.94
C GLN A 179 -22.55 13.07 -7.65
N ARG A 180 -23.71 13.66 -7.37
CA ARG A 180 -24.28 14.80 -8.12
C ARG A 180 -24.36 14.51 -9.63
N SER A 181 -24.87 13.32 -9.98
CA SER A 181 -25.03 12.87 -11.38
C SER A 181 -26.11 13.67 -12.12
N ALA A 182 -26.12 13.62 -13.46
CA ALA A 182 -27.11 14.33 -14.28
C ALA A 182 -28.51 13.66 -14.30
N TYR A 183 -28.67 12.46 -13.71
CA TYR A 183 -29.89 11.65 -13.81
C TYR A 183 -30.44 11.25 -12.42
N PRO A 184 -31.25 12.11 -11.77
CA PRO A 184 -31.67 11.92 -10.38
C PRO A 184 -32.73 10.82 -10.15
N ASP A 185 -33.35 10.24 -11.17
CA ASP A 185 -34.47 9.29 -11.03
C ASP A 185 -34.14 7.84 -11.47
N ALA A 186 -32.88 7.55 -11.85
CA ALA A 186 -32.51 6.26 -12.45
C ALA A 186 -32.26 5.12 -11.44
N TYR A 187 -31.95 5.44 -10.17
CA TYR A 187 -31.42 4.46 -9.21
C TYR A 187 -32.45 3.47 -8.59
N ALA A 188 -33.73 3.55 -8.95
CA ALA A 188 -34.77 2.71 -8.34
C ALA A 188 -34.71 1.24 -8.80
N ASP A 189 -34.32 0.99 -10.05
CA ASP A 189 -34.16 -0.36 -10.60
C ASP A 189 -32.88 -1.04 -10.08
N ASP A 190 -31.88 -0.24 -9.70
CA ASP A 190 -30.58 -0.71 -9.19
C ASP A 190 -30.63 -1.20 -7.74
N GLU A 191 -31.61 -0.74 -6.95
CA GLU A 191 -31.79 -1.18 -5.57
C GLU A 191 -32.11 -2.68 -5.48
N ALA A 192 -32.90 -3.21 -6.43
CA ALA A 192 -33.22 -4.63 -6.49
C ALA A 192 -31.99 -5.50 -6.81
N ILE A 193 -31.11 -5.01 -7.70
CA ILE A 193 -29.86 -5.67 -8.07
C ILE A 193 -28.87 -5.62 -6.91
N ALA A 194 -28.72 -4.44 -6.27
CA ALA A 194 -27.88 -4.26 -5.09
C ALA A 194 -28.31 -5.18 -3.94
N ALA A 195 -29.62 -5.25 -3.65
CA ALA A 195 -30.17 -6.13 -2.63
C ALA A 195 -29.94 -7.62 -2.96
N SER A 196 -30.06 -8.03 -4.23
CA SER A 196 -29.78 -9.40 -4.66
C SER A 196 -28.31 -9.78 -4.47
N LEU A 197 -27.38 -8.89 -4.82
CA LEU A 197 -25.95 -9.07 -4.60
C LEU A 197 -25.60 -9.17 -3.11
N MET A 198 -26.28 -8.42 -2.25
CA MET A 198 -26.12 -8.51 -0.79
C MET A 198 -26.75 -9.77 -0.19
N GLY A 199 -27.93 -10.20 -0.66
CA GLY A 199 -28.62 -11.40 -0.16
C GLY A 199 -27.88 -12.71 -0.47
N ARG A 200 -27.08 -12.74 -1.53
CA ARG A 200 -26.15 -13.85 -1.81
C ARG A 200 -24.97 -13.92 -0.84
N ALA A 201 -24.64 -12.83 -0.14
CA ALA A 201 -23.57 -12.80 0.86
C ALA A 201 -24.03 -13.27 2.25
N ASP A 202 -25.34 -13.28 2.52
CA ASP A 202 -25.92 -13.66 3.82
C ASP A 202 -26.16 -15.19 3.94
N LEU A 203 -26.20 -15.92 2.80
CA LEU A 203 -26.25 -17.40 2.76
C LEU A 203 -24.86 -18.05 2.89
N THR A 204 -23.80 -17.24 2.97
CA THR A 204 -22.41 -17.65 3.24
C THR A 204 -21.99 -17.17 4.62
N SER A 205 -22.69 -17.61 5.67
CA SER A 205 -22.23 -17.48 7.06
C SER A 205 -21.07 -18.46 7.32
N GLY A 206 -19.93 -18.13 6.72
CA GLY A 206 -18.59 -18.63 6.96
C GLY A 206 -17.64 -17.48 6.66
N SER A 207 -16.70 -17.22 7.58
CA SER A 207 -15.68 -16.16 7.52
C SER A 207 -15.25 -15.78 6.10
N VAL A 208 -15.50 -14.52 5.72
CA VAL A 208 -15.13 -13.97 4.42
C VAL A 208 -13.63 -13.67 4.35
N GLU A 209 -12.92 -14.50 3.59
CA GLU A 209 -11.64 -14.21 2.96
C GLU A 209 -11.80 -13.09 1.91
N GLU A 210 -10.80 -12.21 1.82
CA GLU A 210 -10.68 -11.14 0.82
C GLU A 210 -10.57 -11.72 -0.61
N ALA A 211 -11.50 -11.32 -1.49
CA ALA A 211 -11.48 -11.65 -2.90
C ALA A 211 -10.27 -11.01 -3.62
N SER A 212 -9.34 -11.86 -4.06
CA SER A 212 -8.32 -11.62 -5.07
C SER A 212 -8.87 -11.93 -6.47
N TRP A 213 -8.49 -11.14 -7.47
CA TRP A 213 -8.74 -11.34 -8.91
C TRP A 213 -8.58 -12.81 -9.36
N THR A 214 -9.58 -13.33 -10.08
CA THR A 214 -9.53 -14.60 -10.83
C THR A 214 -9.59 -14.36 -12.34
N SER A 215 -8.79 -15.11 -13.10
CA SER A 215 -9.16 -15.61 -14.43
C SER A 215 -8.72 -17.10 -14.48
N GLY A 216 -9.67 -18.01 -14.79
CA GLY A 216 -9.53 -19.48 -14.71
C GLY A 216 -8.67 -20.10 -15.82
N SER A 217 -8.39 -21.41 -15.89
CA SER A 217 -8.84 -22.67 -15.25
C SER A 217 -7.73 -23.72 -15.48
N GLU A 218 -7.46 -24.76 -14.68
CA GLU A 218 -8.22 -26.02 -14.52
C GLU A 218 -7.78 -26.81 -13.26
N GLY A 219 -8.76 -27.44 -12.58
CA GLY A 219 -8.69 -28.78 -11.94
C GLY A 219 -7.60 -29.13 -10.92
N GLY A 220 -7.88 -28.94 -9.62
CA GLY A 220 -7.15 -29.54 -8.48
C GLY A 220 -7.39 -28.80 -7.17
N PRO A 221 -7.39 -29.46 -5.99
CA PRO A 221 -8.08 -28.97 -4.78
C PRO A 221 -7.50 -27.67 -4.23
N CYS A 222 -8.39 -26.90 -3.60
CA CYS A 222 -8.16 -25.60 -2.96
C CYS A 222 -6.84 -25.56 -2.19
N VAL A 223 -5.96 -24.63 -2.58
CA VAL A 223 -4.78 -24.25 -1.80
C VAL A 223 -5.08 -22.90 -1.16
N GLU A 224 -5.06 -22.88 0.16
CA GLU A 224 -5.09 -21.73 1.08
C GLU A 224 -4.25 -20.53 0.58
N PRO A 225 -4.61 -19.29 0.96
CA PRO A 225 -3.88 -18.09 0.58
C PRO A 225 -2.48 -18.08 1.22
N ALA A 226 -1.44 -18.35 0.42
CA ALA A 226 -0.07 -18.29 0.90
C ALA A 226 0.41 -16.84 1.04
N THR A 227 0.83 -16.49 2.25
CA THR A 227 1.79 -15.45 2.55
C THR A 227 3.06 -15.66 1.71
N PHE A 228 3.57 -14.60 1.08
CA PHE A 228 4.88 -14.65 0.41
C PHE A 228 5.94 -14.94 1.48
N SER A 229 6.59 -16.10 1.37
CA SER A 229 7.41 -16.72 2.41
C SER A 229 8.77 -16.02 2.63
N GLY A 230 9.14 -15.09 1.73
CA GLY A 230 10.48 -14.50 1.68
C GLY A 230 11.56 -15.50 1.26
N ARG A 231 11.18 -16.72 0.85
CA ARG A 231 12.09 -17.78 0.41
C ARG A 231 12.75 -17.40 -0.90
N VAL A 232 14.06 -17.59 -0.96
CA VAL A 232 14.86 -17.47 -2.19
C VAL A 232 15.43 -18.84 -2.57
N VAL A 233 15.38 -19.17 -3.85
CA VAL A 233 15.97 -20.39 -4.44
C VAL A 233 16.80 -20.04 -5.67
N SER A 234 17.62 -20.99 -6.11
CA SER A 234 18.34 -20.86 -7.38
C SER A 234 17.34 -20.79 -8.55
N PRO A 235 17.54 -19.90 -9.54
CA PRO A 235 16.66 -19.76 -10.70
C PRO A 235 16.76 -20.95 -11.68
N LEU A 236 17.71 -21.86 -11.45
CA LEU A 236 17.79 -23.17 -12.08
C LEU A 236 17.60 -24.26 -11.01
N PRO A 237 16.84 -25.33 -11.29
CA PRO A 237 16.55 -26.37 -10.31
C PRO A 237 17.82 -27.12 -9.89
N ALA A 238 17.85 -27.67 -8.67
CA ALA A 238 19.02 -28.40 -8.14
C ALA A 238 19.48 -29.61 -8.99
N SER A 239 18.59 -30.15 -9.82
CA SER A 239 18.91 -31.22 -10.77
C SER A 239 19.65 -30.73 -12.02
N ALA A 240 19.65 -29.43 -12.31
CA ALA A 240 20.34 -28.84 -13.45
C ALA A 240 21.83 -28.65 -13.14
N ARG A 241 22.68 -29.11 -14.05
CA ARG A 241 24.11 -28.74 -14.03
C ARG A 241 24.26 -27.43 -14.79
N PHE A 242 24.81 -26.41 -14.15
CA PHE A 242 25.10 -25.13 -14.76
C PHE A 242 26.43 -24.58 -14.26
N THR A 243 26.99 -23.62 -15.01
CA THR A 243 28.15 -22.83 -14.58
C THR A 243 27.70 -21.38 -14.43
N ASP A 244 27.85 -20.83 -13.24
CA ASP A 244 27.70 -19.40 -13.00
C ASP A 244 28.97 -18.68 -13.47
N GLN A 245 28.84 -17.81 -14.47
CA GLN A 245 29.97 -17.10 -15.05
C GLN A 245 30.47 -15.95 -14.17
N ARG A 246 29.68 -15.50 -13.16
CA ARG A 246 30.02 -14.41 -12.24
C ARG A 246 30.51 -13.16 -12.96
N ASN A 247 29.83 -12.79 -14.04
CA ASN A 247 30.27 -11.76 -14.98
C ASN A 247 29.56 -10.42 -14.80
N PHE A 248 28.82 -10.23 -13.70
CA PHE A 248 28.26 -8.95 -13.29
C PHE A 248 29.33 -7.84 -13.28
N GLY A 249 28.99 -6.67 -13.82
CA GLY A 249 29.91 -5.54 -13.98
C GLY A 249 31.02 -5.74 -15.01
N GLY A 250 31.03 -6.86 -15.76
CA GLY A 250 31.98 -7.13 -16.84
C GLY A 250 31.91 -6.09 -17.97
N SER A 251 32.96 -6.00 -18.79
CA SER A 251 33.05 -5.08 -19.94
C SER A 251 33.14 -5.83 -21.27
N GLY A 252 32.44 -5.37 -22.31
CA GLY A 252 32.28 -6.12 -23.57
C GLY A 252 31.32 -5.45 -24.56
N GLN A 253 31.32 -5.92 -25.82
CA GLN A 253 30.57 -5.30 -26.92
C GLN A 253 29.05 -5.56 -26.90
N LEU A 254 28.59 -6.53 -26.09
CA LEU A 254 27.18 -6.93 -26.03
C LEU A 254 26.36 -6.10 -25.03
N TRP A 255 26.98 -5.19 -24.27
CA TRP A 255 26.33 -4.39 -23.24
C TRP A 255 26.81 -2.94 -23.22
N SER A 256 25.89 -2.00 -22.97
CA SER A 256 26.13 -0.57 -23.17
C SER A 256 26.93 0.11 -22.06
N ARG A 257 26.83 -0.37 -20.81
CA ARG A 257 27.42 0.27 -19.61
C ARG A 257 27.98 -0.72 -18.57
N GLY A 258 28.03 -2.00 -18.90
CA GLY A 258 28.39 -3.10 -18.00
C GLY A 258 27.36 -4.22 -18.12
N HIS A 259 27.76 -5.46 -17.80
CA HIS A 259 26.84 -6.59 -17.70
C HIS A 259 26.05 -6.47 -16.38
N THR A 260 24.72 -6.42 -16.47
CA THR A 260 23.79 -6.05 -15.37
C THR A 260 23.24 -7.24 -14.60
N GLY A 261 23.72 -8.45 -14.93
CA GLY A 261 23.28 -9.69 -14.32
C GLY A 261 24.42 -10.67 -14.11
N THR A 262 24.09 -11.95 -14.02
CA THR A 262 25.05 -13.05 -14.22
C THR A 262 24.50 -14.03 -15.23
N ASP A 263 25.39 -14.63 -16.02
CA ASP A 263 25.03 -15.65 -16.98
C ASP A 263 25.19 -17.05 -16.38
N LEU A 264 24.09 -17.78 -16.28
CA LEU A 264 24.07 -19.17 -15.83
C LEU A 264 24.06 -20.09 -17.05
N SER A 265 25.25 -20.55 -17.45
CA SER A 265 25.46 -21.38 -18.63
C SER A 265 25.00 -22.81 -18.41
N THR A 266 24.08 -23.30 -19.24
CA THR A 266 23.54 -24.67 -19.18
C THR A 266 22.92 -25.07 -20.53
N ALA A 267 22.45 -26.31 -20.66
CA ALA A 267 21.84 -26.78 -21.90
C ALA A 267 20.52 -26.03 -22.22
N CYS A 268 20.28 -25.74 -23.51
CA CYS A 268 18.97 -25.23 -23.94
C CYS A 268 17.85 -26.18 -23.54
N GLY A 269 16.69 -25.63 -23.17
CA GLY A 269 15.56 -26.40 -22.66
C GLY A 269 15.62 -26.74 -21.17
N THR A 270 16.74 -26.47 -20.48
CA THR A 270 16.82 -26.64 -19.03
C THR A 270 15.73 -25.79 -18.36
N PRO A 271 14.92 -26.33 -17.42
CA PRO A 271 13.86 -25.57 -16.79
C PRO A 271 14.38 -24.35 -16.03
N VAL A 272 13.69 -23.21 -16.18
CA VAL A 272 13.91 -22.00 -15.38
C VAL A 272 12.80 -21.91 -14.34
N VAL A 273 13.16 -21.62 -13.10
CA VAL A 273 12.23 -21.45 -11.98
C VAL A 273 12.33 -20.04 -11.39
N ALA A 274 11.27 -19.56 -10.76
CA ALA A 274 11.29 -18.29 -10.05
C ALA A 274 12.22 -18.37 -8.83
N ALA A 275 13.17 -17.46 -8.71
CA ALA A 275 14.10 -17.37 -7.59
C ALA A 275 13.42 -16.86 -6.31
N ASN A 276 12.38 -16.03 -6.41
CA ASN A 276 11.58 -15.54 -5.28
C ASN A 276 10.09 -15.70 -5.57
N ASP A 277 9.28 -15.68 -4.51
CA ASP A 277 7.84 -15.50 -4.67
C ASP A 277 7.56 -14.13 -5.32
N GLY A 278 6.52 -14.00 -6.14
CA GLY A 278 6.15 -12.71 -6.69
C GLY A 278 5.09 -12.75 -7.77
N VAL A 279 4.77 -11.58 -8.30
CA VAL A 279 3.90 -11.36 -9.45
C VAL A 279 4.78 -11.22 -10.69
N VAL A 280 4.42 -11.94 -11.75
CA VAL A 280 5.11 -11.94 -13.04
C VAL A 280 4.77 -10.66 -13.82
N SER A 281 5.80 -9.97 -14.32
CA SER A 281 5.68 -8.99 -15.40
C SER A 281 6.51 -9.48 -16.59
N ILE A 282 6.01 -9.30 -17.81
CA ILE A 282 6.61 -9.77 -19.06
C ILE A 282 6.70 -8.57 -19.99
N GLU A 283 7.92 -8.16 -20.27
CA GLU A 283 8.20 -7.16 -21.30
C GLU A 283 8.60 -7.88 -22.59
N THR A 284 8.13 -7.35 -23.73
CA THR A 284 8.34 -7.96 -25.05
C THR A 284 9.04 -7.02 -26.04
N ASP A 285 9.35 -5.80 -25.59
CA ASP A 285 10.03 -4.75 -26.36
C ASP A 285 11.53 -4.65 -26.07
N GLN A 286 12.05 -5.48 -25.15
CA GLN A 286 13.45 -5.51 -24.74
C GLN A 286 14.29 -6.39 -25.66
N ALA A 287 14.70 -5.86 -26.81
CA ALA A 287 15.40 -6.61 -27.87
C ALA A 287 16.64 -7.40 -27.37
N TRP A 288 17.38 -6.88 -26.38
CA TRP A 288 18.54 -7.54 -25.82
C TRP A 288 18.19 -8.85 -25.10
N ALA A 289 17.04 -8.90 -24.40
CA ALA A 289 16.59 -10.06 -23.63
C ALA A 289 16.02 -11.20 -24.49
N GLY A 290 15.84 -10.95 -25.79
CA GLY A 290 15.14 -11.85 -26.72
C GLY A 290 13.67 -11.52 -26.81
N LYS A 291 12.82 -12.55 -26.94
CA LYS A 291 11.36 -12.35 -27.12
C LYS A 291 10.63 -11.96 -25.83
N TRP A 292 11.20 -12.29 -24.66
CA TRP A 292 10.60 -12.03 -23.36
C TRP A 292 11.68 -11.64 -22.36
N LEU A 293 11.44 -10.55 -21.64
CA LEU A 293 12.06 -10.27 -20.36
C LEU A 293 11.01 -10.57 -19.28
N VAL A 294 11.20 -11.66 -18.55
CA VAL A 294 10.30 -12.03 -17.45
C VAL A 294 10.85 -11.42 -16.17
N LYS A 295 9.99 -10.77 -15.37
CA LYS A 295 10.30 -10.17 -14.07
C LYS A 295 9.39 -10.79 -13.02
N VAL A 296 9.93 -11.17 -11.87
CA VAL A 296 9.13 -11.67 -10.74
C VAL A 296 9.33 -10.75 -9.55
N GLY A 297 8.30 -9.98 -9.21
CA GLY A 297 8.37 -8.92 -8.21
C GLY A 297 7.39 -9.08 -7.05
N VAL A 298 7.79 -8.74 -5.83
CA VAL A 298 6.91 -8.74 -4.64
C VAL A 298 6.13 -7.42 -4.45
N GLY A 299 6.12 -6.58 -5.49
CA GLY A 299 5.46 -5.27 -5.53
C GLY A 299 6.34 -4.18 -6.15
N GLU A 300 5.74 -3.04 -6.47
CA GLU A 300 6.47 -1.87 -6.95
C GLU A 300 7.42 -1.33 -5.87
N GLY A 301 8.65 -0.96 -6.24
CA GLY A 301 9.64 -0.44 -5.29
C GLY A 301 10.33 -1.51 -4.42
N ARG A 302 10.14 -2.80 -4.70
CA ARG A 302 10.62 -3.94 -3.89
C ARG A 302 11.45 -4.89 -4.75
N LEU A 303 11.86 -6.05 -4.22
CA LEU A 303 12.63 -7.03 -4.98
C LEU A 303 11.93 -7.45 -6.27
N HIS A 304 12.64 -7.34 -7.39
CA HIS A 304 12.36 -8.00 -8.66
C HIS A 304 13.55 -8.86 -9.05
N THR A 305 13.30 -10.05 -9.58
CA THR A 305 14.30 -10.85 -10.28
C THR A 305 13.94 -10.95 -11.76
N TRP A 306 14.93 -10.80 -12.64
CA TRP A 306 14.70 -10.73 -14.08
C TRP A 306 15.33 -11.95 -14.77
N TYR A 307 14.67 -12.45 -15.80
CA TYR A 307 15.02 -13.66 -16.53
C TYR A 307 14.97 -13.38 -18.03
N ALA A 308 16.11 -13.51 -18.70
CA ALA A 308 16.29 -13.20 -20.11
C ALA A 308 16.87 -14.39 -20.91
N HIS A 309 16.86 -14.25 -22.24
CA HIS A 309 17.33 -15.23 -23.23
C HIS A 309 16.57 -16.57 -23.26
N MET A 310 15.40 -16.63 -22.60
CA MET A 310 14.59 -17.85 -22.52
C MET A 310 14.00 -18.23 -23.88
N GLN A 311 14.02 -19.53 -24.22
CA GLN A 311 13.41 -20.03 -25.48
C GLN A 311 11.90 -20.28 -25.36
N SER A 312 11.41 -20.42 -24.13
CA SER A 312 9.98 -20.59 -23.84
C SER A 312 9.65 -20.00 -22.47
N VAL A 313 8.51 -19.34 -22.36
CA VAL A 313 7.92 -18.86 -21.10
C VAL A 313 6.68 -19.69 -20.81
N SER A 314 6.53 -20.14 -19.56
CA SER A 314 5.43 -21.00 -19.10
C SER A 314 4.46 -20.28 -18.15
N VAL A 315 4.58 -18.95 -18.06
CA VAL A 315 3.79 -18.06 -17.19
C VAL A 315 3.25 -16.87 -17.96
N VAL A 316 2.24 -16.19 -17.40
CA VAL A 316 1.56 -15.02 -18.01
C VAL A 316 1.71 -13.74 -17.18
N GLN A 317 1.49 -12.57 -17.79
CA GLN A 317 1.49 -11.26 -17.10
C GLN A 317 0.53 -11.28 -15.92
N GLY A 318 0.97 -10.78 -14.76
CA GLY A 318 0.19 -10.73 -13.53
C GLY A 318 0.09 -12.06 -12.77
N GLN A 319 0.65 -13.17 -13.31
CA GLN A 319 0.63 -14.47 -12.64
C GLN A 319 1.43 -14.44 -11.35
N ARG A 320 0.84 -14.89 -10.25
CA ARG A 320 1.56 -15.16 -9.00
C ARG A 320 2.34 -16.46 -9.13
N VAL A 321 3.61 -16.43 -8.77
CA VAL A 321 4.50 -17.58 -8.76
C VAL A 321 5.17 -17.72 -7.39
N ARG A 322 5.44 -18.96 -6.98
CA ARG A 322 6.25 -19.24 -5.79
C ARG A 322 7.71 -19.46 -6.16
N ALA A 323 8.63 -19.20 -5.22
CA ALA A 323 10.03 -19.57 -5.34
C ALA A 323 10.14 -21.07 -5.66
N GLY A 324 10.84 -21.41 -6.74
CA GLY A 324 11.01 -22.76 -7.27
C GLY A 324 9.94 -23.19 -8.28
N GLN A 325 8.91 -22.39 -8.52
CA GLN A 325 7.91 -22.65 -9.56
C GLN A 325 8.52 -22.44 -10.95
N LYS A 326 8.30 -23.39 -11.87
CA LYS A 326 8.76 -23.29 -13.24
C LYS A 326 8.12 -22.09 -13.95
N ILE A 327 8.95 -21.24 -14.54
CA ILE A 327 8.53 -20.06 -15.32
C ILE A 327 8.93 -20.14 -16.79
N GLY A 328 9.76 -21.11 -17.18
CA GLY A 328 10.05 -21.39 -18.58
C GLY A 328 11.26 -22.28 -18.79
N ALA A 329 12.03 -22.03 -19.84
CA ALA A 329 13.23 -22.81 -20.17
C ALA A 329 14.35 -21.96 -20.77
N VAL A 330 15.59 -22.34 -20.42
CA VAL A 330 16.83 -21.72 -20.90
C VAL A 330 16.88 -21.77 -22.42
N GLY A 331 17.32 -20.67 -23.02
CA GLY A 331 17.47 -20.55 -24.46
C GLY A 331 18.71 -19.77 -24.84
N SER A 332 18.71 -19.26 -26.08
CA SER A 332 19.75 -18.39 -26.62
C SER A 332 19.11 -17.30 -27.51
N LEU A 333 17.94 -16.80 -27.12
CA LEU A 333 17.25 -15.72 -27.85
C LEU A 333 17.82 -14.35 -27.47
N GLY A 334 17.78 -13.37 -28.39
CA GLY A 334 18.30 -12.02 -28.13
C GLY A 334 19.82 -11.94 -28.28
N ASN A 335 20.47 -11.10 -27.49
CA ASN A 335 21.92 -10.89 -27.54
C ASN A 335 22.68 -12.00 -26.80
N SER A 336 22.64 -13.22 -27.34
CA SER A 336 23.22 -14.42 -26.74
C SER A 336 24.11 -15.17 -27.75
N THR A 337 25.26 -15.69 -27.30
CA THR A 337 26.22 -16.45 -28.13
C THR A 337 26.15 -17.96 -27.91
N GLY A 338 25.30 -18.41 -26.98
CA GLY A 338 25.08 -19.81 -26.63
C GLY A 338 24.06 -19.95 -25.50
N CYS A 339 23.55 -21.16 -25.25
CA CYS A 339 22.48 -21.39 -24.28
C CYS A 339 22.89 -20.97 -22.85
N HIS A 340 22.15 -20.02 -22.25
CA HIS A 340 22.31 -19.61 -20.85
C HIS A 340 21.05 -18.86 -20.36
N LEU A 341 20.88 -18.81 -19.04
CA LEU A 341 19.94 -17.88 -18.41
C LEU A 341 20.71 -16.63 -17.99
N HIS A 342 20.30 -15.47 -18.49
CA HIS A 342 20.74 -14.21 -17.94
C HIS A 342 19.79 -13.82 -16.80
N PHE A 343 20.34 -13.72 -15.60
CA PHE A 343 19.59 -13.50 -14.36
C PHE A 343 20.04 -12.19 -13.71
N GLU A 344 19.09 -11.31 -13.38
CA GLU A 344 19.36 -10.06 -12.68
C GLU A 344 18.55 -9.97 -11.38
N VAL A 345 19.06 -9.18 -10.43
CA VAL A 345 18.41 -8.88 -9.17
C VAL A 345 18.29 -7.37 -9.04
N HIS A 346 17.05 -6.90 -8.81
CA HIS A 346 16.68 -5.50 -8.65
C HIS A 346 15.97 -5.32 -7.30
N PRO A 347 16.69 -5.01 -6.20
CA PRO A 347 16.14 -5.00 -4.85
C PRO A 347 15.01 -3.97 -4.61
N GLN A 348 14.89 -2.95 -5.47
CA GLN A 348 13.89 -1.88 -5.40
C GLN A 348 13.02 -1.82 -6.67
N GLY A 349 13.14 -2.76 -7.61
CA GLY A 349 12.38 -2.78 -8.86
C GLY A 349 12.67 -1.59 -9.76
N GLY A 350 13.89 -1.06 -9.67
CA GLY A 350 14.35 0.11 -10.42
C GLY A 350 14.75 -0.21 -11.86
N SER A 351 15.43 0.74 -12.50
CA SER A 351 15.90 0.57 -13.88
C SER A 351 17.18 -0.27 -13.95
N ILE A 352 17.41 -0.89 -15.10
CA ILE A 352 18.46 -1.90 -15.33
C ILE A 352 19.89 -1.47 -14.93
N TYR A 353 20.20 -0.17 -14.91
CA TYR A 353 21.54 0.36 -14.56
C TYR A 353 21.56 1.20 -13.27
N GLU A 354 20.45 1.27 -12.54
CA GLU A 354 20.30 2.12 -11.34
C GLU A 354 19.97 1.32 -10.08
N ASP A 355 19.54 0.06 -10.22
CA ASP A 355 19.10 -0.81 -9.13
C ASP A 355 19.60 -2.26 -9.27
N ASP A 356 20.52 -2.53 -10.18
CA ASP A 356 21.15 -3.85 -10.35
C ASP A 356 22.13 -4.17 -9.22
N GLU A 357 21.99 -5.35 -8.61
CA GLU A 357 22.92 -5.92 -7.62
C GLU A 357 23.55 -7.20 -8.18
N ASP A 358 24.81 -7.50 -7.80
CA ASP A 358 25.52 -8.73 -8.16
C ASP A 358 24.66 -9.96 -7.83
N PRO A 359 24.09 -10.67 -8.83
CA PRO A 359 23.13 -11.73 -8.57
C PRO A 359 23.78 -12.97 -7.96
N SER A 360 25.04 -13.25 -8.28
CA SER A 360 25.79 -14.38 -7.74
C SER A 360 25.99 -14.19 -6.24
N LYS A 361 26.43 -12.98 -5.86
CA LYS A 361 26.56 -12.61 -4.44
C LYS A 361 25.20 -12.59 -3.72
N TRP A 362 24.18 -12.03 -4.36
CA TRP A 362 22.84 -11.97 -3.78
C TRP A 362 22.27 -13.37 -3.52
N LEU A 363 22.43 -14.31 -4.46
CA LEU A 363 22.02 -15.70 -4.28
C LEU A 363 22.79 -16.37 -3.13
N GLU A 364 24.11 -16.20 -3.03
CA GLU A 364 24.89 -16.70 -1.89
C GLU A 364 24.37 -16.19 -0.55
N ASP A 365 24.02 -14.91 -0.48
CA ASP A 365 23.61 -14.25 0.76
C ASP A 365 22.15 -14.59 1.15
N HIS A 366 21.30 -15.06 0.21
CA HIS A 366 19.84 -15.23 0.41
C HIS A 366 19.32 -16.65 0.22
N LEU A 367 20.10 -17.58 -0.34
CA LEU A 367 19.75 -18.99 -0.31
C LEU A 367 19.74 -19.43 1.15
N SER A 368 18.56 -19.78 1.66
CA SER A 368 18.36 -20.19 3.05
C SER A 368 19.06 -21.53 3.32
N GLY A 369 20.36 -21.46 3.63
CA GLY A 369 21.23 -22.58 3.97
C GLY A 369 21.77 -23.32 2.74
N ASP A 370 23.09 -23.47 2.70
CA ASP A 370 23.90 -24.16 1.68
C ASP A 370 23.21 -25.33 0.97
N VAL A 371 23.51 -25.46 -0.33
CA VAL A 371 23.00 -26.40 -1.36
C VAL A 371 23.18 -27.91 -1.01
N ALA A 372 23.34 -28.34 0.25
CA ALA A 372 23.90 -29.65 0.59
C ALA A 372 23.27 -30.49 1.74
N GLN A 373 22.10 -30.19 2.33
CA GLN A 373 21.47 -31.14 3.29
C GLN A 373 19.96 -31.40 3.10
N VAL A 374 19.66 -32.34 2.20
CA VAL A 374 18.95 -33.62 2.41
C VAL A 374 17.96 -33.74 3.62
N VAL A 375 16.66 -33.86 3.30
CA VAL A 375 15.64 -34.81 3.81
C VAL A 375 15.16 -34.72 5.30
N ASN A 376 13.83 -34.61 5.44
CA ASN A 376 12.95 -34.86 6.60
C ASN A 376 13.06 -33.93 7.83
N GLU A 377 12.01 -33.16 8.10
CA GLU A 377 11.03 -33.45 9.17
C GLU A 377 9.91 -32.39 9.26
N ALA A 378 8.68 -32.91 9.22
CA ALA A 378 7.47 -32.53 9.94
C ALA A 378 6.85 -31.11 9.85
N ALA A 379 5.60 -31.14 9.38
CA ALA A 379 4.52 -30.18 9.60
C ALA A 379 4.31 -29.77 11.07
N THR A 380 3.79 -28.55 11.30
CA THR A 380 2.57 -28.27 12.11
C THR A 380 2.29 -26.75 12.21
N GLY A 381 1.07 -26.32 11.85
CA GLY A 381 0.30 -25.29 12.57
C GLY A 381 0.43 -23.81 12.17
N THR A 382 -0.69 -23.23 11.70
CA THR A 382 -1.10 -21.80 11.72
C THR A 382 0.00 -20.74 11.61
N GLU A 383 0.14 -20.13 10.42
CA GLU A 383 1.03 -19.00 10.17
C GLU A 383 0.65 -17.80 11.07
N PRO A 384 1.57 -17.29 11.91
CA PRO A 384 1.31 -16.11 12.75
C PRO A 384 1.20 -14.85 11.88
N LEU A 385 0.29 -13.94 12.25
CA LEU A 385 0.17 -12.64 11.58
C LEU A 385 1.51 -11.88 11.59
N PRO A 386 1.87 -11.20 10.49
CA PRO A 386 3.18 -10.56 10.37
C PRO A 386 3.33 -9.47 11.42
N ASP A 387 4.39 -9.57 12.22
CA ASP A 387 4.84 -8.55 13.17
C ASP A 387 4.93 -7.17 12.48
N HIS A 388 4.70 -6.10 13.23
CA HIS A 388 4.83 -4.76 12.69
C HIS A 388 6.04 -4.05 13.27
N LEU A 389 6.59 -3.12 12.48
CA LEU A 389 7.80 -2.41 12.81
C LEU A 389 7.51 -0.96 13.18
N ILE A 390 7.99 -0.54 14.35
CA ILE A 390 7.87 0.80 14.91
C ILE A 390 9.24 1.48 14.84
N ALA A 391 9.27 2.76 14.50
CA ALA A 391 10.49 3.54 14.43
C ALA A 391 10.44 4.83 15.27
N SER A 392 11.61 5.24 15.77
CA SER A 392 11.87 6.59 16.27
C SER A 392 12.99 7.21 15.43
N PHE A 393 12.75 8.42 14.91
CA PHE A 393 13.66 9.04 13.95
C PHE A 393 13.72 10.57 14.08
N ASN A 394 14.75 11.09 14.75
CA ASN A 394 15.05 12.51 14.74
C ASN A 394 15.74 12.85 13.42
N VAL A 395 15.12 13.68 12.58
CA VAL A 395 15.57 13.92 11.19
C VAL A 395 16.44 15.14 11.00
N LEU A 396 16.94 15.74 12.09
CA LEU A 396 17.78 16.95 12.11
C LEU A 396 17.13 18.13 11.37
N GLY A 397 16.64 19.11 12.11
CA GLY A 397 15.78 20.19 11.64
C GLY A 397 16.33 20.96 10.44
N HIS A 398 15.43 21.42 9.58
CA HIS A 398 15.78 22.26 8.43
C HIS A 398 16.60 23.48 8.85
N SER A 399 16.25 24.09 9.98
CA SER A 399 16.97 25.23 10.59
C SER A 399 18.46 24.97 10.83
N HIS A 400 18.88 23.72 11.05
CA HIS A 400 20.29 23.34 11.18
C HIS A 400 21.01 23.29 9.83
N THR A 401 20.31 22.83 8.78
CA THR A 401 20.91 22.51 7.47
C THR A 401 20.74 23.57 6.39
N LYS A 402 19.85 24.55 6.60
CA LYS A 402 19.66 25.65 5.67
C LYS A 402 20.90 26.55 5.59
N PRO A 403 21.06 27.36 4.53
CA PRO A 403 22.11 28.38 4.50
C PRO A 403 22.08 29.26 5.75
N GLY A 404 23.23 29.41 6.42
CA GLY A 404 23.36 30.12 7.70
C GLY A 404 23.02 29.29 8.95
N GLY A 405 22.61 28.03 8.80
CA GLY A 405 22.49 27.06 9.89
C GLY A 405 23.85 26.57 10.39
N ASN A 406 23.87 25.85 11.52
CA ASN A 406 25.11 25.31 12.12
C ASN A 406 25.61 24.00 11.49
N LYS A 407 24.87 23.43 10.54
CA LYS A 407 25.22 22.21 9.79
C LYS A 407 25.04 22.40 8.27
N PRO A 408 25.64 23.44 7.66
CA PRO A 408 25.37 23.83 6.28
C PRO A 408 25.94 22.84 5.23
N SER A 409 26.86 21.95 5.62
CA SER A 409 27.41 20.91 4.75
C SER A 409 26.48 19.71 4.55
N TRP A 410 25.40 19.62 5.33
CA TRP A 410 24.42 18.55 5.19
C TRP A 410 23.55 18.77 3.96
N ALA A 411 23.07 17.68 3.37
CA ALA A 411 22.15 17.76 2.24
C ALA A 411 20.87 18.52 2.62
N ASN A 412 20.23 19.13 1.61
CA ASN A 412 19.01 19.88 1.83
C ASN A 412 17.84 19.00 2.29
N SER A 413 16.77 19.63 2.80
CA SER A 413 15.59 18.95 3.32
C SER A 413 14.95 17.96 2.33
N ARG A 414 14.90 18.31 1.04
CA ARG A 414 14.30 17.44 0.03
C ARG A 414 15.09 16.14 -0.12
N GLN A 415 16.42 16.25 -0.27
CA GLN A 415 17.26 15.07 -0.41
C GLN A 415 17.27 14.19 0.86
N ARG A 416 17.37 14.81 2.04
CA ARG A 416 17.35 14.07 3.32
C ARG A 416 16.01 13.36 3.55
N MET A 417 14.88 13.98 3.16
CA MET A 417 13.58 13.33 3.28
C MET A 417 13.34 12.24 2.24
N ARG A 418 13.92 12.34 1.04
CA ARG A 418 13.95 11.23 0.07
C ARG A 418 14.62 9.99 0.67
N TRP A 419 15.79 10.17 1.28
CA TRP A 419 16.51 9.10 1.98
C TRP A 419 15.78 8.58 3.22
N ALA A 420 15.09 9.46 3.96
CA ALA A 420 14.27 9.04 5.09
C ALA A 420 13.14 8.12 4.65
N VAL A 421 12.38 8.48 3.60
CA VAL A 421 11.32 7.63 3.02
C VAL A 421 11.91 6.31 2.51
N GLN A 422 13.06 6.34 1.83
CA GLN A 422 13.75 5.13 1.37
C GLN A 422 14.09 4.16 2.52
N LEU A 423 14.54 4.67 3.67
CA LEU A 423 14.80 3.83 4.85
C LEU A 423 13.51 3.23 5.41
N LEU A 424 12.46 4.04 5.54
CA LEU A 424 11.18 3.58 6.06
C LEU A 424 10.55 2.49 5.17
N ASP A 425 10.60 2.68 3.85
CA ASP A 425 10.12 1.71 2.87
C ASP A 425 10.97 0.42 2.89
N ARG A 426 12.32 0.55 2.93
CA ARG A 426 13.25 -0.59 3.01
C ARG A 426 12.98 -1.51 4.20
N TYR A 427 12.70 -0.94 5.36
CA TYR A 427 12.47 -1.71 6.59
C TYR A 427 10.98 -2.03 6.83
N GLY A 428 10.08 -1.63 5.93
CA GLY A 428 8.64 -1.87 6.08
C GLY A 428 8.06 -1.22 7.35
N VAL A 429 8.49 0.00 7.67
CA VAL A 429 8.09 0.68 8.92
C VAL A 429 6.58 0.96 8.91
N GLY A 430 5.87 0.39 9.87
CA GLY A 430 4.43 0.58 10.02
C GLY A 430 4.07 1.93 10.64
N VAL A 431 4.80 2.34 11.69
CA VAL A 431 4.62 3.63 12.39
C VAL A 431 5.98 4.22 12.73
N VAL A 432 6.16 5.52 12.50
CA VAL A 432 7.37 6.26 12.86
C VAL A 432 7.03 7.52 13.64
N GLY A 433 7.70 7.71 14.77
CA GLY A 433 7.77 8.98 15.49
C GLY A 433 8.92 9.84 14.96
N PHE A 434 8.59 10.98 14.35
CA PHE A 434 9.57 11.95 13.86
C PHE A 434 9.81 13.09 14.85
N GLN A 435 11.08 13.41 15.09
CA GLN A 435 11.51 14.62 15.80
C GLN A 435 12.29 15.54 14.84
N GLU A 436 12.21 16.85 15.08
CA GLU A 436 12.77 17.90 14.23
C GLU A 436 12.27 17.90 12.77
N LEU A 437 11.06 17.39 12.51
CA LEU A 437 10.45 17.40 11.17
C LEU A 437 9.87 18.80 10.84
N GLU A 438 10.74 19.76 10.59
CA GLU A 438 10.32 21.14 10.28
C GLU A 438 9.54 21.24 8.94
N PRO A 439 8.74 22.31 8.71
CA PRO A 439 7.82 22.37 7.57
C PRO A 439 8.41 22.05 6.19
N PRO A 440 9.62 22.51 5.81
CA PRO A 440 10.23 22.13 4.53
C PRO A 440 10.52 20.63 4.42
N GLN A 441 10.93 19.99 5.52
CA GLN A 441 11.12 18.55 5.57
C GLN A 441 9.79 17.82 5.55
N ARG A 442 8.79 18.27 6.31
CA ARG A 442 7.44 17.68 6.28
C ARG A 442 6.85 17.68 4.87
N ASN A 443 6.95 18.79 4.15
CA ASN A 443 6.45 18.89 2.79
C ASN A 443 7.20 17.96 1.83
N ALA A 444 8.53 17.87 1.96
CA ALA A 444 9.32 16.92 1.18
C ALA A 444 8.98 15.46 1.51
N PHE A 445 8.83 15.12 2.79
CA PHE A 445 8.42 13.80 3.25
C PHE A 445 7.08 13.41 2.61
N LEU A 446 6.05 14.26 2.72
CA LEU A 446 4.74 14.01 2.11
C LEU A 446 4.81 13.87 0.59
N ALA A 447 5.67 14.65 -0.08
CA ALA A 447 5.87 14.54 -1.52
C ALA A 447 6.49 13.21 -1.96
N PHE A 448 7.41 12.64 -1.17
CA PHE A 448 8.06 11.35 -1.48
C PHE A 448 7.29 10.14 -0.98
N ALA A 449 6.68 10.25 0.20
CA ALA A 449 5.86 9.22 0.79
C ALA A 449 4.50 9.10 0.10
N ARG A 450 4.04 10.17 -0.56
CA ARG A 450 2.78 10.23 -1.31
C ARG A 450 1.61 9.74 -0.44
N ASP A 451 0.84 8.80 -0.95
CA ASP A 451 -0.30 8.14 -0.34
C ASP A 451 0.09 6.92 0.51
N ARG A 452 1.38 6.56 0.60
CA ARG A 452 1.83 5.45 1.45
C ARG A 452 1.79 5.80 2.92
N TYR A 453 2.15 7.04 3.28
CA TYR A 453 2.15 7.48 4.68
C TYR A 453 1.18 8.64 4.93
N SER A 454 0.45 8.53 6.04
CA SER A 454 -0.23 9.68 6.66
C SER A 454 0.69 10.28 7.72
N VAL A 455 0.50 11.56 8.04
CA VAL A 455 1.25 12.27 9.09
C VAL A 455 0.30 13.07 9.97
N PHE A 456 0.42 12.90 11.28
CA PHE A 456 -0.24 13.72 12.29
C PHE A 456 0.78 14.58 13.04
N SER A 457 0.44 15.86 13.23
CA SER A 457 1.20 16.82 14.01
C SER A 457 0.26 17.64 14.88
N PRO A 458 0.62 18.03 16.11
CA PRO A 458 -0.17 18.96 16.88
C PRO A 458 -0.27 20.32 16.17
N HIS A 459 -1.37 21.03 16.38
CA HIS A 459 -1.61 22.32 15.74
C HIS A 459 -0.48 23.31 16.07
N GLY A 460 0.17 23.84 15.02
CA GLY A 460 1.28 24.79 15.15
C GLY A 460 2.64 24.17 15.50
N GLU A 461 2.74 22.85 15.70
CA GLU A 461 3.95 22.17 16.20
C GLU A 461 4.33 21.00 15.27
N THR A 462 4.67 21.29 14.01
CA THR A 462 4.97 20.25 13.00
C THR A 462 6.29 19.50 13.23
N SER A 463 7.22 20.10 13.98
CA SER A 463 8.55 19.53 14.23
C SER A 463 8.52 18.24 15.06
N ASN A 464 7.41 17.93 15.74
CA ASN A 464 7.20 16.63 16.34
C ASN A 464 5.92 16.01 15.76
N SER A 465 6.08 14.87 15.07
CA SER A 465 5.01 14.26 14.27
C SER A 465 5.01 12.75 14.41
N ILE A 466 3.87 12.13 14.12
CA ILE A 466 3.75 10.68 13.96
C ILE A 466 3.32 10.42 12.52
N ALA A 467 4.03 9.55 11.82
CA ALA A 467 3.63 9.07 10.50
C ALA A 467 3.37 7.57 10.53
N TRP A 468 2.44 7.09 9.70
CA TRP A 468 2.11 5.67 9.62
C TRP A 468 1.81 5.24 8.20
N HIS A 469 2.17 4.00 7.88
CA HIS A 469 1.90 3.38 6.61
C HIS A 469 0.41 3.05 6.51
N ARG A 470 -0.27 3.64 5.53
CA ARG A 470 -1.73 3.56 5.35
C ARG A 470 -2.23 2.17 4.97
N GLY A 471 -1.36 1.35 4.38
CA GLY A 471 -1.62 -0.07 4.12
C GLY A 471 -1.51 -0.99 5.34
N ARG A 472 -1.09 -0.47 6.51
CA ARG A 472 -1.07 -1.23 7.77
C ARG A 472 -1.94 -0.61 8.85
N TRP A 473 -2.08 0.71 8.86
CA TRP A 473 -2.73 1.45 9.93
C TRP A 473 -3.78 2.41 9.40
N ALA A 474 -5.02 2.25 9.87
CA ALA A 474 -6.09 3.21 9.69
C ALA A 474 -6.08 4.22 10.84
N PHE A 475 -6.39 5.48 10.54
CA PHE A 475 -6.52 6.52 11.56
C PHE A 475 -7.82 6.36 12.34
N VAL A 476 -7.76 6.38 13.68
CA VAL A 476 -8.94 6.38 14.55
C VAL A 476 -9.13 7.76 15.18
N SER A 477 -8.10 8.28 15.85
CA SER A 477 -8.14 9.61 16.45
C SER A 477 -6.76 10.20 16.65
N GLY A 478 -6.70 11.52 16.78
CA GLY A 478 -5.47 12.27 16.99
C GLY A 478 -5.69 13.32 18.08
N SER A 479 -4.70 13.48 18.95
CA SER A 479 -4.71 14.46 20.03
C SER A 479 -3.28 14.85 20.41
N SER A 480 -3.12 15.67 21.44
CA SER A 480 -1.78 16.02 21.93
C SER A 480 -1.80 16.17 23.45
N PHE A 481 -0.62 16.06 24.04
CA PHE A 481 -0.37 16.41 25.45
C PHE A 481 0.80 17.37 25.55
N THR A 482 1.00 18.00 26.70
CA THR A 482 2.05 19.02 26.87
C THR A 482 3.15 18.57 27.81
N ILE A 483 4.39 18.87 27.42
CA ILE A 483 5.59 18.73 28.26
C ILE A 483 6.29 20.10 28.36
N PRO A 484 7.06 20.36 29.44
CA PRO A 484 7.99 21.48 29.44
C PRO A 484 9.15 21.18 28.48
N TYR A 485 9.50 22.19 27.69
CA TYR A 485 10.65 22.18 26.80
C TYR A 485 11.68 23.21 27.29
N PHE A 486 12.39 23.88 26.39
CA PHE A 486 13.41 24.87 26.77
C PHE A 486 12.87 25.94 27.71
N ASN A 487 13.55 26.10 28.85
CA ASN A 487 13.21 27.04 29.93
C ASN A 487 11.77 26.87 30.48
N GLY A 488 11.18 25.68 30.32
CA GLY A 488 9.86 25.35 30.85
C GLY A 488 8.70 25.77 29.95
N GLN A 489 8.96 26.30 28.76
CA GLN A 489 7.92 26.59 27.79
C GLN A 489 7.19 25.30 27.40
N LYS A 490 5.86 25.31 27.43
CA LYS A 490 5.07 24.13 27.10
C LYS A 490 5.08 23.91 25.59
N ARG A 491 5.28 22.66 25.19
CA ARG A 491 5.14 22.21 23.79
C ARG A 491 4.17 21.05 23.70
N HIS A 492 3.47 20.97 22.58
CA HIS A 492 2.53 19.90 22.30
C HIS A 492 3.25 18.70 21.66
N MET A 493 3.03 17.52 22.22
CA MET A 493 3.54 16.24 21.74
C MET A 493 2.38 15.46 21.10
N PRO A 494 2.55 14.90 19.89
CA PRO A 494 1.50 14.16 19.20
C PRO A 494 1.14 12.85 19.90
N MET A 495 -0.14 12.50 19.82
CA MET A 495 -0.66 11.18 20.15
C MET A 495 -1.72 10.79 19.12
N VAL A 496 -1.63 9.59 18.57
CA VAL A 496 -2.62 9.03 17.66
C VAL A 496 -3.09 7.66 18.13
N ARG A 497 -4.37 7.38 17.97
CA ARG A 497 -4.92 6.03 18.02
C ARG A 497 -5.06 5.55 16.58
N LEU A 498 -4.46 4.41 16.29
CA LEU A 498 -4.49 3.78 14.97
C LEU A 498 -5.08 2.39 15.10
N ARG A 499 -5.85 1.97 14.08
CA ARG A 499 -6.36 0.61 13.94
C ARG A 499 -5.45 -0.15 12.99
N ASP A 500 -4.92 -1.26 13.45
CA ASP A 500 -4.22 -2.19 12.59
C ASP A 500 -5.22 -2.81 11.62
N VAL A 501 -5.00 -2.61 10.32
CA VAL A 501 -5.93 -3.08 9.28
C VAL A 501 -5.95 -4.60 9.17
N LEU A 502 -4.89 -5.28 9.60
CA LEU A 502 -4.80 -6.74 9.53
C LEU A 502 -5.52 -7.43 10.70
N THR A 503 -5.42 -6.85 11.90
CA THR A 503 -6.03 -7.46 13.11
C THR A 503 -7.35 -6.83 13.51
N GLY A 504 -7.66 -5.63 13.03
CA GLY A 504 -8.76 -4.80 13.53
C GLY A 504 -8.52 -4.23 14.93
N LEU A 505 -7.38 -4.52 15.57
CA LEU A 505 -7.07 -4.06 16.92
C LEU A 505 -6.53 -2.63 16.89
N ASP A 506 -6.90 -1.86 17.90
CA ASP A 506 -6.40 -0.50 18.06
C ASP A 506 -5.10 -0.49 18.87
N SER A 507 -4.22 0.47 18.57
CA SER A 507 -3.04 0.80 19.35
C SER A 507 -2.88 2.32 19.44
N ILE A 508 -2.28 2.80 20.54
CA ILE A 508 -2.04 4.22 20.75
C ILE A 508 -0.53 4.48 20.63
N PHE A 509 -0.18 5.46 19.80
CA PHE A 509 1.20 5.86 19.56
C PHE A 509 1.40 7.29 20.04
N LEU A 510 2.40 7.48 20.89
CA LEU A 510 2.88 8.77 21.36
C LEU A 510 4.27 9.01 20.79
N ASN A 511 4.59 10.27 20.51
CA ASN A 511 5.94 10.64 20.11
C ASN A 511 6.41 11.91 20.83
N VAL A 512 7.64 11.91 21.35
CA VAL A 512 8.19 13.00 22.16
C VAL A 512 9.52 13.52 21.63
N HIS A 513 9.81 14.77 22.01
CA HIS A 513 11.12 15.38 21.85
C HIS A 513 11.37 16.23 23.10
N ASN A 514 12.22 15.73 24.00
CA ASN A 514 12.46 16.34 25.31
C ASN A 514 13.60 17.35 25.26
N PRO A 515 13.66 18.32 26.18
CA PRO A 515 14.65 19.39 26.10
C PRO A 515 16.09 18.88 26.36
N ALA A 516 16.96 19.11 25.38
CA ALA A 516 18.39 18.85 25.49
C ALA A 516 19.12 19.92 26.31
N ASP A 517 20.30 19.60 26.83
CA ASP A 517 21.23 20.63 27.31
C ASP A 517 22.04 21.17 26.12
N THR A 518 21.92 22.46 25.82
CA THR A 518 22.61 23.10 24.69
C THR A 518 23.37 24.35 25.12
N LYS A 519 24.29 24.85 24.28
CA LYS A 519 24.97 26.13 24.54
C LYS A 519 23.98 27.31 24.72
N ARG A 520 22.87 27.29 23.98
CA ARG A 520 21.84 28.34 24.03
C ARG A 520 20.88 28.16 25.21
N PHE A 521 20.63 26.91 25.60
CA PHE A 521 19.73 26.53 26.69
C PHE A 521 20.47 25.56 27.63
N PRO A 522 21.34 26.07 28.52
CA PRO A 522 21.99 25.24 29.52
C PRO A 522 21.01 24.85 30.66
N ALA A 523 21.34 23.82 31.43
CA ALA A 523 20.63 23.42 32.65
C ALA A 523 19.15 23.03 32.48
N GLN A 524 18.85 22.25 31.44
CA GLN A 524 17.51 21.78 31.11
C GLN A 524 17.09 20.50 31.83
N ALA A 525 18.00 19.86 32.58
CA ALA A 525 17.75 18.62 33.31
C ALA A 525 16.48 18.62 34.17
N ARG A 526 16.14 19.75 34.83
CA ARG A 526 14.90 19.85 35.63
C ARG A 526 13.63 19.77 34.77
N PHE A 527 13.65 20.36 33.58
CA PHE A 527 12.52 20.34 32.66
C PHE A 527 12.40 18.98 32.00
N ARG A 528 13.54 18.36 31.64
CA ARG A 528 13.58 17.00 31.13
C ARG A 528 13.01 15.98 32.12
N ARG A 529 13.37 16.05 33.41
CA ARG A 529 12.75 15.21 34.45
C ARG A 529 11.25 15.41 34.59
N GLU A 530 10.78 16.66 34.52
CA GLU A 530 9.35 16.98 34.57
C GLU A 530 8.60 16.50 33.31
N ALA A 531 9.23 16.53 32.13
CA ALA A 531 8.71 15.96 30.89
C ALA A 531 8.52 14.45 31.03
N VAL A 532 9.57 13.73 31.45
CA VAL A 532 9.52 12.27 31.71
C VAL A 532 8.41 11.93 32.71
N ARG A 533 8.27 12.70 33.79
CA ARG A 533 7.19 12.49 34.77
C ARG A 533 5.79 12.60 34.13
N ARG A 534 5.58 13.54 33.21
CA ARG A 534 4.30 13.73 32.49
C ARG A 534 4.06 12.63 31.47
N GLU A 535 5.11 12.18 30.79
CA GLU A 535 5.08 11.07 29.83
C GLU A 535 4.67 9.76 30.51
N VAL A 536 5.29 9.44 31.64
CA VAL A 536 4.92 8.28 32.45
C VAL A 536 3.46 8.39 32.93
N ALA A 537 3.05 9.57 33.39
CA ALA A 537 1.68 9.80 33.85
C ALA A 537 0.64 9.64 32.73
N ILE A 538 0.90 10.15 31.53
CA ILE A 538 -0.04 10.01 30.41
C ILE A 538 -0.11 8.56 29.94
N VAL A 539 1.01 7.85 29.80
CA VAL A 539 0.97 6.44 29.38
C VAL A 539 0.24 5.58 30.40
N ARG A 540 0.52 5.73 31.70
CA ARG A 540 -0.21 5.02 32.76
C ARG A 540 -1.70 5.35 32.76
N SER A 541 -2.05 6.61 32.51
CA SER A 541 -3.45 7.03 32.41
C SER A 541 -4.17 6.43 31.20
N LEU A 542 -3.48 6.25 30.08
CA LEU A 542 -4.03 5.60 28.90
C LEU A 542 -4.17 4.10 29.12
N ASP A 543 -3.16 3.45 29.70
CA ASP A 543 -3.13 2.02 30.00
C ASP A 543 -4.21 1.61 31.01
N ALA A 544 -4.54 2.51 31.95
CA ALA A 544 -5.66 2.31 32.88
C ALA A 544 -7.03 2.55 32.23
N ARG A 545 -7.12 3.30 31.13
CA ARG A 545 -8.38 3.69 30.48
C ARG A 545 -8.73 2.83 29.27
N TYR A 546 -7.74 2.32 28.57
CA TYR A 546 -7.90 1.63 27.31
C TYR A 546 -7.18 0.29 27.37
N SER A 547 -7.90 -0.79 27.04
CA SER A 547 -7.35 -2.14 26.90
C SER A 547 -6.68 -2.32 25.53
N VAL A 548 -5.70 -1.47 25.22
CA VAL A 548 -4.96 -1.46 23.94
C VAL A 548 -3.46 -1.35 24.19
N LEU A 549 -2.64 -1.76 23.22
CA LEU A 549 -1.20 -1.52 23.29
C LEU A 549 -0.91 -0.02 23.14
N ILE A 550 0.00 0.47 23.97
CA ILE A 550 0.44 1.86 23.96
C ILE A 550 1.94 1.88 23.74
N PHE A 551 2.36 2.60 22.70
CA PHE A 551 3.75 2.79 22.34
C PHE A 551 4.14 4.25 22.51
N ILE A 552 5.32 4.49 23.07
CA ILE A 552 5.92 5.83 23.10
C ILE A 552 7.30 5.78 22.46
N THR A 553 7.48 6.62 21.46
CA THR A 553 8.72 6.80 20.70
C THR A 553 9.27 8.19 20.98
N GLY A 554 10.56 8.44 20.75
CA GLY A 554 11.06 9.80 20.81
C GLY A 554 12.55 9.94 21.04
N ASP A 555 13.01 11.17 20.85
CA ASP A 555 14.28 11.66 21.38
C ASP A 555 14.04 12.24 22.77
N PHE A 556 14.44 11.49 23.80
CA PHE A 556 14.20 11.86 25.17
C PHE A 556 15.33 12.70 25.77
N ASN A 557 16.45 12.87 25.07
CA ASN A 557 17.66 13.51 25.58
C ASN A 557 18.13 12.97 26.95
N GLU A 558 17.77 11.71 27.26
CA GLU A 558 18.01 11.07 28.55
C GLU A 558 18.24 9.55 28.34
N ARG A 559 18.95 8.93 29.28
CA ARG A 559 19.36 7.52 29.19
C ARG A 559 18.86 6.72 30.39
N HIS A 560 19.67 6.64 31.44
CA HIS A 560 19.46 5.78 32.60
C HIS A 560 18.18 6.18 33.34
N ASP A 561 18.06 7.45 33.73
CA ASP A 561 16.95 7.93 34.54
C ASP A 561 15.60 7.80 33.83
N LEU A 562 15.59 8.01 32.51
CA LEU A 562 14.42 7.78 31.67
C LEU A 562 13.98 6.32 31.72
N TYR A 563 14.92 5.41 31.45
CA TYR A 563 14.63 3.98 31.41
C TYR A 563 13.97 3.55 32.72
N CYS A 564 14.60 3.86 33.86
CA CYS A 564 14.08 3.50 35.18
C CYS A 564 12.71 4.11 35.47
N ALA A 565 12.51 5.38 35.12
CA ALA A 565 11.22 6.03 35.35
C ALA A 565 10.09 5.41 34.50
N MET A 566 10.40 5.05 33.25
CA MET A 566 9.43 4.52 32.29
C MET A 566 9.06 3.07 32.58
N THR A 567 10.03 2.22 32.96
CA THR A 567 9.80 0.81 33.27
C THR A 567 9.31 0.55 34.69
N ALA A 568 9.37 1.56 35.57
CA ALA A 568 8.95 1.44 36.96
C ALA A 568 7.51 0.89 37.05
N GLY A 569 7.36 -0.21 37.80
CA GLY A 569 6.09 -0.91 37.98
C GLY A 569 5.81 -2.01 36.95
N GLY A 570 6.76 -2.29 36.03
CA GLY A 570 6.78 -3.50 35.21
C GLY A 570 5.78 -3.57 34.07
N ARG A 571 4.97 -2.54 33.84
CA ARG A 571 3.98 -2.50 32.75
C ARG A 571 4.55 -2.08 31.40
N LEU A 572 5.53 -1.18 31.38
CA LEU A 572 6.21 -0.78 30.15
C LEU A 572 7.56 -1.50 30.07
N SER A 573 7.90 -1.93 28.86
CA SER A 573 9.22 -2.46 28.53
C SER A 573 9.84 -1.63 27.40
N ALA A 574 11.15 -1.45 27.44
CA ALA A 574 11.90 -0.86 26.33
C ALA A 574 12.16 -1.93 25.26
N ALA A 575 12.03 -1.56 23.99
CA ALA A 575 12.37 -2.46 22.88
C ALA A 575 13.84 -2.89 22.91
N ALA A 576 14.72 -2.02 23.39
CA ALA A 576 16.15 -2.30 23.58
C ALA A 576 16.45 -3.30 24.71
N GLY A 577 15.46 -3.75 25.47
CA GLY A 577 15.60 -4.66 26.61
C GLY A 577 15.91 -3.96 27.92
N GLY A 578 16.67 -4.61 28.80
CA GLY A 578 16.95 -4.19 30.18
C GLY A 578 16.05 -4.88 31.21
N SER A 579 16.19 -4.54 32.49
CA SER A 579 15.38 -5.10 33.57
C SER A 579 15.12 -4.08 34.67
N ASP A 580 13.94 -4.16 35.30
CA ASP A 580 13.54 -3.32 36.43
C ASP A 580 12.81 -4.10 37.55
N SER A 581 13.05 -5.42 37.62
CA SER A 581 12.36 -6.33 38.54
C SER A 581 12.82 -6.29 40.01
N SER A 582 14.05 -5.81 40.27
CA SER A 582 14.62 -5.71 41.62
C SER A 582 15.61 -4.55 41.77
N THR A 583 16.42 -4.31 40.73
CA THR A 583 17.26 -3.13 40.58
C THR A 583 17.16 -2.68 39.14
N CYS A 584 16.91 -1.39 38.93
CA CYS A 584 16.84 -0.83 37.59
C CYS A 584 18.19 -1.02 36.87
N ARG A 585 18.15 -1.70 35.73
CA ARG A 585 19.29 -1.99 34.87
C ARG A 585 18.90 -1.71 33.42
N PRO A 586 19.19 -0.49 32.93
CA PRO A 586 19.03 -0.17 31.52
C PRO A 586 19.84 -1.13 30.63
N PRO A 587 19.42 -1.35 29.38
CA PRO A 587 20.20 -2.14 28.44
C PRO A 587 21.55 -1.48 28.16
N LYS A 588 22.50 -2.24 27.57
CA LYS A 588 23.80 -1.69 27.11
C LYS A 588 23.66 -0.63 25.99
N TYR A 589 22.46 -0.38 25.51
CA TYR A 589 22.17 0.71 24.58
C TYR A 589 22.33 2.06 25.28
N GLU A 590 23.23 2.90 24.76
CA GLU A 590 23.55 4.22 25.33
C GLU A 590 22.92 5.39 24.56
N GLY A 591 21.96 5.13 23.66
CA GLY A 591 21.30 6.20 22.90
C GLY A 591 20.28 6.99 23.73
N ILE A 592 19.86 8.12 23.17
CA ILE A 592 18.82 9.01 23.76
C ILE A 592 17.47 8.89 23.03
N ASP A 593 17.45 8.18 21.91
CA ASP A 593 16.28 7.85 21.12
C ASP A 593 15.75 6.48 21.58
N TRP A 594 14.50 6.41 22.02
CA TRP A 594 13.93 5.20 22.63
C TRP A 594 12.56 4.82 22.05
N ILE A 595 12.23 3.54 22.19
CA ILE A 595 10.90 2.98 21.91
C ILE A 595 10.49 2.14 23.14
N PHE A 596 9.36 2.48 23.75
CA PHE A 596 8.73 1.73 24.85
C PHE A 596 7.32 1.31 24.48
N GLY A 597 6.81 0.28 25.15
CA GLY A 597 5.49 -0.30 24.88
C GLY A 597 4.90 -0.96 26.12
N THR A 598 3.57 -0.87 26.28
CA THR A 598 2.85 -1.54 27.38
C THR A 598 2.68 -3.02 27.09
N ASN A 599 3.25 -3.90 27.93
CA ASN A 599 3.24 -5.35 27.74
C ASN A 599 3.60 -5.82 26.31
N ALA A 600 4.44 -5.03 25.62
CA ALA A 600 4.76 -5.28 24.23
C ALA A 600 5.66 -6.52 24.10
N ALA A 601 5.25 -7.44 23.24
CA ALA A 601 6.03 -8.62 22.90
C ALA A 601 7.09 -8.26 21.85
N TRP A 602 8.19 -7.67 22.31
CA TRP A 602 9.31 -7.29 21.44
C TRP A 602 10.00 -8.51 20.83
N ARG A 603 10.28 -8.42 19.53
CA ARG A 603 10.88 -9.49 18.72
C ARG A 603 12.31 -9.16 18.33
N ALA A 604 12.52 -7.91 17.91
CA ALA A 604 13.82 -7.40 17.53
C ALA A 604 13.93 -5.90 17.82
N HIS A 605 15.16 -5.45 17.99
CA HIS A 605 15.51 -4.04 18.14
C HIS A 605 16.76 -3.75 17.31
N GLY A 606 16.72 -2.65 16.55
CA GLY A 606 17.79 -2.23 15.64
C GLY A 606 18.10 -0.75 15.76
N VAL A 607 19.38 -0.40 15.57
CA VAL A 607 19.86 0.98 15.62
C VAL A 607 20.71 1.25 14.39
N LEU A 608 20.22 2.11 13.50
CA LEU A 608 20.87 2.40 12.22
C LEU A 608 21.45 3.80 12.23
N LYS A 609 22.78 3.90 12.32
CA LYS A 609 23.51 5.18 12.36
C LYS A 609 24.41 5.44 11.15
N ARG A 610 24.69 4.41 10.34
CA ARG A 610 25.61 4.47 9.20
C ARG A 610 24.85 4.37 7.88
N GLY A 611 25.57 4.49 6.76
CA GLY A 611 24.99 4.40 5.43
C GLY A 611 24.00 5.54 5.16
N ILE A 612 22.83 5.21 4.61
CA ILE A 612 21.79 6.20 4.28
C ILE A 612 21.30 6.92 5.54
N ALA A 613 21.15 6.22 6.67
CA ALA A 613 20.69 6.83 7.93
C ALA A 613 21.61 7.97 8.39
N GLY A 614 22.93 7.75 8.33
CA GLY A 614 23.93 8.76 8.67
C GLY A 614 24.02 9.94 7.68
N LYS A 615 23.33 9.88 6.53
CA LYS A 615 23.20 11.00 5.58
C LYS A 615 21.93 11.81 5.81
N VAL A 616 20.93 11.25 6.50
CA VAL A 616 19.66 11.93 6.83
C VAL A 616 19.83 12.84 8.03
N THR A 617 20.52 12.35 9.07
CA THR A 617 20.57 12.98 10.39
C THR A 617 21.83 12.54 11.15
N ASP A 618 22.16 13.26 12.21
CA ASP A 618 23.17 12.88 13.21
C ASP A 618 22.64 11.92 14.29
N HIS A 619 21.32 11.69 14.31
CA HIS A 619 20.66 10.69 15.13
C HIS A 619 20.56 9.33 14.41
N PRO A 620 20.50 8.22 15.15
CA PRO A 620 20.15 6.94 14.55
C PRO A 620 18.67 6.87 14.17
N LEU A 621 18.35 6.02 13.19
CA LEU A 621 17.01 5.46 13.05
C LEU A 621 16.91 4.26 14.01
N VAL A 622 16.07 4.38 15.04
CA VAL A 622 15.80 3.30 15.99
C VAL A 622 14.58 2.52 15.53
N LEU A 623 14.70 1.19 15.47
CA LEU A 623 13.68 0.26 14.97
C LEU A 623 13.34 -0.74 16.07
N ALA A 624 12.06 -1.06 16.19
CA ALA A 624 11.55 -2.11 17.07
C ALA A 624 10.51 -2.94 16.33
N GLN A 625 10.74 -4.25 16.26
CA GLN A 625 9.75 -5.20 15.78
C GLN A 625 8.96 -5.73 16.98
N VAL A 626 7.63 -5.68 16.87
CA VAL A 626 6.73 -6.13 17.94
C VAL A 626 5.74 -7.14 17.38
N ALA A 627 5.46 -8.16 18.19
CA ALA A 627 4.52 -9.20 17.83
C ALA A 627 3.14 -8.60 17.57
N THR A 628 2.52 -8.99 16.46
CA THR A 628 1.13 -8.62 16.19
C THR A 628 0.23 -9.36 17.20
N PRO A 629 -0.58 -8.65 18.01
CA PRO A 629 -1.47 -9.31 18.94
C PRO A 629 -2.54 -10.07 18.17
N MET A 630 -2.75 -11.34 18.51
CA MET A 630 -3.91 -12.06 18.00
C MET A 630 -5.16 -11.63 18.78
N ALA A 631 -6.27 -11.43 18.08
CA ALA A 631 -7.56 -11.20 18.71
C ALA A 631 -7.92 -12.44 19.54
N THR A 632 -7.73 -12.38 20.86
CA THR A 632 -8.24 -13.42 21.74
C THR A 632 -9.74 -13.23 21.85
N GLY A 633 -10.52 -14.10 21.21
CA GLY A 633 -11.95 -14.21 21.49
C GLY A 633 -12.14 -14.56 22.96
N GLY A 634 -12.65 -13.62 23.75
CA GLY A 634 -12.93 -13.85 25.15
C GLY A 634 -13.38 -12.58 25.86
N ASP A 635 -14.63 -12.59 26.32
CA ASP A 635 -15.20 -11.64 27.28
C ASP A 635 -14.21 -11.35 28.42
N ARG A 636 -14.05 -10.05 28.71
CA ARG A 636 -13.81 -9.54 30.07
C ARG A 636 -14.55 -8.23 30.27
#